data_AF-A0A1E1KL86-F1
#
_entry.id   AF-A0A1E1KL86-F1
#
_cell.length_a   1.000
_cell.length_b   1.000
_cell.length_c   1.000
_cell.angle_alpha   90.00
_cell.angle_beta   90.00
_cell.angle_gamma   90.00
#
_symmetry.space_group_name_H-M   'P 1'
#
loop_
_entity.id
_entity.type
_entity.pdbx_description
1 polymer ?
#
loop_
_entity_poly.entity_id
_entity_poly.type
_entity_poly.pdbx_seq_one_letter_code
_entity_poly.pdbx_strand_id
1 'polypeptide(L)'
;MSLLEKLPMELLELVFQFCLNLDLPKASPVLAGKLASITVYNWTIMRAFGPSWERGFARHQVIGEKDHEDDGVREEVEEEDAELQSAVLRCRWASLEVMLRAKEVWIQKYADDRQFEPLYFLKEKNTTASPPLPDSNSDSDSAPQDVGNTSPTDTESLLLAPATTPRLTPSQYLETDYADFLSFTSSSPDGPWPWHTICWSSYTDLSPTLEIPHSLLSPPFTPSSLKYLFHLLRHGARISWLSSTSGEVALSGLRAAVKECNIQAVHLLVWSGLLETLDGEMLIWVLRNAGVGGGRGEEEGKNLKVDERFRTVNQILRLGYTVLGVKERGMIEIELSDMRDEALMAGDDEGVEFVRRIVESETLRGRIDVRL
;
A
#
# COMPACT_ATOMS: atom_id res chain seq x y z
N MET A 1 -25.15 23.37 -30.36
CA MET A 1 -25.05 21.90 -30.21
C MET A 1 -24.32 21.33 -31.40
N SER A 2 -23.23 20.61 -31.16
CA SER A 2 -22.43 19.95 -32.19
C SER A 2 -23.22 18.78 -32.83
N LEU A 3 -22.78 18.29 -34.00
CA LEU A 3 -23.38 17.09 -34.61
C LEU A 3 -23.18 15.86 -33.72
N LEU A 4 -22.07 15.81 -32.99
CA LEU A 4 -21.74 14.72 -32.07
C LEU A 4 -22.71 14.67 -30.88
N GLU A 5 -23.07 15.82 -30.30
CA GLU A 5 -24.04 15.89 -29.20
C GLU A 5 -25.44 15.42 -29.56
N LYS A 6 -25.80 15.44 -30.85
CA LYS A 6 -27.10 14.99 -31.36
C LYS A 6 -27.20 13.49 -31.53
N LEU A 7 -26.08 12.75 -31.47
CA LEU A 7 -26.10 11.30 -31.60
C LEU A 7 -26.85 10.64 -30.43
N PRO A 8 -27.52 9.49 -30.69
CA PRO A 8 -28.00 8.58 -29.66
C PRO A 8 -26.86 8.17 -28.71
N MET A 9 -27.21 7.83 -27.47
CA MET A 9 -26.22 7.51 -26.44
C MET A 9 -25.39 6.28 -26.82
N GLU A 10 -26.00 5.29 -27.45
CA GLU A 10 -25.39 4.02 -27.83
C GLU A 10 -24.27 4.23 -28.87
N LEU A 11 -24.50 5.15 -29.81
CA LEU A 11 -23.47 5.50 -30.80
C LEU A 11 -22.33 6.31 -30.18
N LEU A 12 -22.63 7.15 -29.19
CA LEU A 12 -21.60 7.88 -28.46
C LEU A 12 -20.74 6.96 -27.60
N GLU A 13 -21.35 5.99 -26.93
CA GLU A 13 -20.65 4.96 -26.17
C GLU A 13 -19.74 4.14 -27.09
N LEU A 14 -20.24 3.74 -28.27
CA LEU A 14 -19.42 3.02 -29.25
C LEU A 14 -18.24 3.86 -29.74
N VAL A 15 -18.47 5.12 -30.11
CA VAL A 15 -17.40 6.04 -30.52
C VAL A 15 -16.35 6.19 -29.40
N PHE A 16 -16.79 6.35 -28.16
CA PHE A 16 -15.90 6.42 -27.00
C PHE A 16 -15.12 5.12 -26.78
N GLN A 17 -15.75 3.95 -26.93
CA GLN A 17 -15.07 2.66 -26.82
C GLN A 17 -14.01 2.46 -27.90
N PHE A 18 -14.25 2.95 -29.12
CA PHE A 18 -13.28 2.88 -30.21
C PHE A 18 -12.08 3.82 -30.01
N CYS A 19 -12.31 5.05 -29.54
CA CYS A 19 -11.22 6.03 -29.42
C CYS A 19 -10.55 6.06 -28.04
N LEU A 20 -11.23 5.55 -27.01
CA LEU A 20 -10.83 5.53 -25.60
C LEU A 20 -10.30 6.89 -25.08
N ASN A 21 -10.75 7.98 -25.69
CA ASN A 21 -10.24 9.31 -25.39
C ASN A 21 -10.99 9.91 -24.19
N LEU A 22 -10.32 9.95 -23.04
CA LEU A 22 -10.84 10.49 -21.78
C LEU A 22 -11.11 12.01 -21.80
N ASP A 23 -10.66 12.72 -22.84
CA ASP A 23 -10.99 14.14 -23.04
C ASP A 23 -12.31 14.34 -23.78
N LEU A 24 -12.87 13.30 -24.40
CA LEU A 24 -14.15 13.39 -25.11
C LEU A 24 -15.31 13.80 -24.18
N PRO A 25 -15.49 13.20 -22.98
CA PRO A 25 -16.47 13.69 -22.00
C PRO A 25 -16.17 15.10 -21.51
N LYS A 26 -14.89 15.51 -21.45
CA LYS A 26 -14.49 16.85 -20.97
C LYS A 26 -14.82 17.95 -21.97
N ALA A 27 -14.94 17.62 -23.25
CA ALA A 27 -15.20 18.58 -24.32
C ALA A 27 -16.60 19.21 -24.26
N SER A 28 -17.59 18.54 -23.65
CA SER A 28 -18.94 19.08 -23.49
C SER A 28 -19.71 18.43 -22.33
N PRO A 29 -20.43 19.21 -21.49
CA PRO A 29 -21.29 18.68 -20.43
C PRO A 29 -22.38 17.72 -20.95
N VAL A 30 -22.84 17.90 -22.18
CA VAL A 30 -23.86 17.01 -22.79
C VAL A 30 -23.25 15.65 -23.10
N LEU A 31 -22.03 15.63 -23.64
CA LEU A 31 -21.29 14.39 -23.88
C LEU A 31 -20.94 13.71 -22.57
N ALA A 32 -20.48 14.49 -21.57
CA ALA A 32 -20.24 13.98 -20.22
C ALA A 32 -21.49 13.30 -19.65
N GLY A 33 -22.65 13.96 -19.70
CA GLY A 33 -23.89 13.39 -19.18
C GLY A 33 -24.32 12.11 -19.88
N LYS A 34 -24.14 12.03 -21.21
CA LYS A 34 -24.48 10.82 -21.98
C LYS A 34 -23.51 9.65 -21.75
N LEU A 35 -22.23 9.94 -21.53
CA LEU A 35 -21.19 8.94 -21.29
C LEU A 35 -21.01 8.60 -19.80
N ALA A 36 -21.66 9.34 -18.90
CA ALA A 36 -21.61 9.13 -17.45
C ALA A 36 -22.48 7.95 -17.00
N SER A 37 -22.19 6.77 -17.54
CA SER A 37 -22.84 5.50 -17.19
C SER A 37 -21.86 4.60 -16.46
N ILE A 38 -22.35 3.88 -15.46
CA ILE A 38 -21.56 2.88 -14.72
C ILE A 38 -21.00 1.80 -15.65
N THR A 39 -21.74 1.45 -16.71
CA THR A 39 -21.30 0.49 -17.73
C THR A 39 -20.08 1.00 -18.47
N VAL A 40 -20.08 2.27 -18.87
CA VAL A 40 -18.96 2.91 -19.57
C VAL A 40 -17.75 2.99 -18.64
N TYR A 41 -17.93 3.39 -17.38
CA TYR A 41 -16.84 3.45 -16.40
C TYR A 41 -16.22 2.09 -16.12
N ASN A 42 -17.04 1.07 -15.83
CA ASN A 42 -16.56 -0.28 -15.59
C ASN A 42 -15.81 -0.83 -16.81
N TRP A 43 -16.38 -0.66 -18.01
CA TRP A 43 -15.73 -1.08 -19.25
C TRP A 43 -14.39 -0.37 -19.48
N THR A 44 -14.33 0.94 -19.23
CA THR A 44 -13.09 1.74 -19.37
C THR A 44 -12.01 1.24 -18.43
N ILE A 45 -12.36 0.99 -17.15
CA ILE A 45 -11.42 0.45 -16.17
C ILE A 45 -10.98 -0.96 -16.57
N MET A 46 -11.92 -1.85 -16.94
CA MET A 46 -11.58 -3.19 -17.39
C MET A 46 -10.67 -3.18 -18.62
N ARG A 47 -10.86 -2.24 -19.54
CA ARG A 47 -10.00 -2.08 -20.72
C ARG A 47 -8.60 -1.59 -20.34
N ALA A 48 -8.49 -0.63 -19.41
CA ALA A 48 -7.22 -0.06 -19.01
C ALA A 48 -6.39 -0.98 -18.08
N PHE A 49 -7.04 -1.66 -17.14
CA PHE A 49 -6.40 -2.47 -16.09
C PHE A 49 -6.47 -3.97 -16.33
N GLY A 50 -7.34 -4.43 -17.23
CA GLY A 50 -7.53 -5.85 -17.55
C GLY A 50 -6.23 -6.59 -17.86
N PRO A 51 -5.34 -6.06 -18.72
CA PRO A 51 -4.05 -6.70 -18.98
C PRO A 51 -3.15 -6.83 -17.74
N SER A 52 -3.17 -5.85 -16.83
CA SER A 52 -2.44 -5.90 -15.55
C SER A 52 -3.03 -6.92 -14.58
N TRP A 53 -4.35 -6.97 -14.48
CA TRP A 53 -5.03 -7.98 -13.69
C TRP A 53 -4.80 -9.38 -14.26
N GLU A 54 -4.77 -9.53 -15.59
CA GLU A 54 -4.52 -10.81 -16.23
C GLU A 54 -3.13 -11.36 -15.88
N ARG A 55 -2.12 -10.48 -15.78
CA ARG A 55 -0.75 -10.85 -15.38
C ARG A 55 -0.63 -11.16 -13.89
N GLY A 56 -1.19 -10.32 -13.02
CA GLY A 56 -0.93 -10.37 -11.58
C GLY A 56 -1.93 -11.22 -10.79
N PHE A 57 -3.18 -11.30 -11.23
CA PHE A 57 -4.25 -11.85 -10.41
C PHE A 57 -4.16 -13.37 -10.31
N ALA A 58 -3.95 -13.87 -9.09
CA ALA A 58 -3.95 -15.30 -8.75
C ALA A 58 -2.93 -16.14 -9.54
N ARG A 59 -1.94 -15.51 -10.18
CA ARG A 59 -0.79 -16.19 -10.78
C ARG A 59 0.32 -16.19 -9.74
N HIS A 60 0.64 -17.38 -9.21
CA HIS A 60 1.76 -17.55 -8.28
C HIS A 60 3.06 -17.08 -8.94
N GLN A 61 3.59 -15.93 -8.54
CA GLN A 61 4.99 -15.62 -8.81
C GLN A 61 5.82 -16.42 -7.80
N VAL A 62 6.31 -17.58 -8.23
CA VAL A 62 7.35 -18.30 -7.50
C VAL A 62 8.58 -17.40 -7.49
N ILE A 63 8.87 -16.80 -6.33
CA ILE A 63 10.15 -16.14 -6.11
C ILE A 63 11.23 -17.23 -6.15
N GLY A 64 11.91 -17.40 -7.29
CA GLY A 64 13.09 -18.26 -7.39
C GLY A 64 13.26 -19.13 -8.63
N GLU A 65 12.33 -19.18 -9.59
CA GLU A 65 12.60 -19.88 -10.85
C GLU A 65 13.35 -18.98 -11.81
N LYS A 66 14.64 -19.30 -12.00
CA LYS A 66 15.43 -18.85 -13.14
C LYS A 66 14.62 -19.01 -14.41
N ASP A 67 14.75 -18.02 -15.29
CA ASP A 67 14.29 -18.01 -16.67
C ASP A 67 14.52 -19.37 -17.33
N HIS A 68 13.51 -20.23 -17.28
CA HIS A 68 13.38 -21.30 -18.25
C HIS A 68 12.81 -20.63 -19.48
N GLU A 69 13.72 -20.33 -20.41
CA GLU A 69 13.42 -20.15 -21.83
C GLU A 69 12.66 -21.41 -22.28
N ASP A 70 11.33 -21.39 -22.15
CA ASP A 70 10.46 -22.37 -22.79
C ASP A 70 9.79 -21.75 -24.02
N ASP A 71 9.97 -22.47 -25.10
CA ASP A 71 9.70 -22.13 -26.48
C ASP A 71 8.27 -22.58 -26.81
N GLY A 72 7.35 -21.63 -27.05
CA GLY A 72 6.04 -21.99 -27.60
C GLY A 72 4.89 -21.11 -27.17
N VAL A 73 4.50 -20.20 -28.08
CA VAL A 73 3.29 -19.37 -28.02
C VAL A 73 3.30 -18.38 -26.85
N ARG A 74 4.08 -17.30 -27.02
CA ARG A 74 3.84 -16.05 -26.30
C ARG A 74 2.44 -15.58 -26.71
N GLU A 75 1.43 -15.91 -25.90
CA GLU A 75 0.13 -15.26 -25.97
C GLU A 75 0.42 -13.76 -26.14
N GLU A 76 -0.22 -13.12 -27.12
CA GLU A 76 -0.14 -11.66 -27.30
C GLU A 76 -0.74 -11.03 -26.04
N VAL A 77 0.04 -10.94 -24.97
CA VAL A 77 -0.32 -10.20 -23.76
C VAL A 77 -0.49 -8.77 -24.25
N GLU A 78 -1.75 -8.31 -24.31
CA GLU A 78 -2.06 -6.94 -24.66
C GLU A 78 -1.12 -6.02 -23.88
N GLU A 79 -0.35 -5.21 -24.61
CA GLU A 79 0.67 -4.34 -24.02
C GLU A 79 0.01 -3.43 -22.98
N GLU A 80 0.55 -3.42 -21.76
CA GLU A 80 0.02 -2.61 -20.69
C GLU A 80 0.13 -1.13 -21.03
N ASP A 81 -1.00 -0.43 -21.02
CA ASP A 81 -1.00 1.02 -21.18
C ASP A 81 -0.98 1.72 -19.81
N ALA A 82 0.22 1.94 -19.28
CA ALA A 82 0.44 2.64 -18.02
C ALA A 82 -0.05 4.09 -18.05
N GLU A 83 0.06 4.76 -19.21
CA GLU A 83 -0.40 6.13 -19.40
C GLU A 83 -1.92 6.21 -19.29
N LEU A 84 -2.62 5.27 -19.92
CA LEU A 84 -4.07 5.14 -19.83
C LEU A 84 -4.51 4.81 -18.40
N GLN A 85 -3.88 3.85 -17.73
CA GLN A 85 -4.20 3.54 -16.32
C GLN A 85 -4.05 4.79 -15.44
N SER A 86 -2.95 5.51 -15.59
CA SER A 86 -2.69 6.76 -14.87
C SER A 86 -3.74 7.84 -15.22
N ALA A 87 -4.12 7.97 -16.49
CA ALA A 87 -5.13 8.93 -16.94
C ALA A 87 -6.52 8.60 -16.38
N VAL A 88 -6.89 7.31 -16.31
CA VAL A 88 -8.12 6.85 -15.66
C VAL A 88 -8.11 7.18 -14.17
N LEU A 89 -7.01 6.92 -13.44
CA LEU A 89 -6.94 7.24 -12.00
C LEU A 89 -7.06 8.75 -11.70
N ARG A 90 -6.68 9.62 -12.63
CA ARG A 90 -6.87 11.08 -12.49
C ARG A 90 -8.33 11.51 -12.74
N CYS A 91 -9.18 10.66 -13.32
CA CYS A 91 -10.58 10.99 -13.53
C CYS A 91 -11.36 10.97 -12.22
N ARG A 92 -12.16 12.03 -11.98
CA ARG A 92 -12.98 12.16 -10.75
C ARG A 92 -14.01 11.02 -10.57
N TRP A 93 -14.45 10.39 -11.65
CA TRP A 93 -15.40 9.27 -11.61
C TRP A 93 -14.73 7.94 -11.26
N ALA A 94 -13.40 7.81 -11.41
CA ALA A 94 -12.64 6.60 -11.12
C ALA A 94 -12.34 6.48 -9.62
N SER A 95 -13.40 6.45 -8.81
CA SER A 95 -13.30 6.22 -7.37
C SER A 95 -12.92 4.78 -7.08
N LEU A 96 -12.42 4.54 -5.86
CA LEU A 96 -12.09 3.20 -5.37
C LEU A 96 -13.27 2.22 -5.52
N GLU A 97 -14.49 2.65 -5.25
CA GLU A 97 -15.68 1.78 -5.38
C GLU A 97 -15.93 1.34 -6.82
N VAL A 98 -15.74 2.24 -7.79
CA VAL A 98 -15.90 1.91 -9.21
C VAL A 98 -14.78 0.98 -9.66
N MET A 99 -13.54 1.21 -9.19
CA MET A 99 -12.40 0.33 -9.45
C MET A 99 -12.64 -1.09 -8.94
N LEU A 100 -13.06 -1.25 -7.68
CA LEU A 100 -13.33 -2.56 -7.08
C LEU A 100 -14.48 -3.27 -7.78
N ARG A 101 -15.55 -2.55 -8.13
CA ARG A 101 -16.68 -3.12 -8.89
C ARG A 101 -16.23 -3.60 -10.27
N ALA A 102 -15.44 -2.81 -10.98
CA ALA A 102 -14.90 -3.21 -12.28
C ALA A 102 -13.98 -4.43 -12.16
N LYS A 103 -13.14 -4.49 -11.12
CA LYS A 103 -12.30 -5.66 -10.83
C LYS A 103 -13.14 -6.90 -10.55
N GLU A 104 -14.20 -6.78 -9.76
CA GLU A 104 -15.09 -7.91 -9.47
C GLU A 104 -15.79 -8.44 -10.72
N VAL A 105 -16.30 -7.56 -11.59
CA VAL A 105 -16.87 -7.96 -12.89
C VAL A 105 -15.83 -8.62 -13.78
N TRP A 106 -14.59 -8.12 -13.79
CA TRP A 106 -13.49 -8.73 -14.53
C TRP A 106 -13.17 -10.13 -14.00
N ILE A 107 -13.07 -10.31 -12.68
CA ILE A 107 -12.81 -11.61 -12.05
C ILE A 107 -13.89 -12.61 -12.44
N GLN A 108 -15.17 -12.24 -12.33
CA GLN A 108 -16.29 -13.10 -12.71
C GLN A 108 -16.27 -13.51 -14.18
N LYS A 109 -15.74 -12.66 -15.06
CA LYS A 109 -15.74 -12.90 -16.50
C LYS A 109 -14.51 -13.66 -17.01
N TYR A 110 -13.34 -13.42 -16.41
CA TYR A 110 -12.05 -13.86 -16.97
C TYR A 110 -11.22 -14.72 -16.01
N ALA A 111 -11.54 -14.74 -14.72
CA ALA A 111 -10.74 -15.41 -13.69
C ALA A 111 -11.61 -16.11 -12.64
N ASP A 112 -12.80 -16.59 -13.02
CA ASP A 112 -13.72 -17.23 -12.08
C ASP A 112 -13.15 -18.56 -11.56
N ASP A 113 -12.36 -19.23 -12.38
CA ASP A 113 -11.63 -20.46 -12.10
C ASP A 113 -10.38 -20.27 -11.22
N ARG A 114 -9.89 -19.03 -11.07
CA ARG A 114 -8.64 -18.75 -10.34
C ARG A 114 -8.89 -18.51 -8.85
N GLN A 115 -8.09 -19.17 -8.02
CA GLN A 115 -8.10 -18.96 -6.58
C GLN A 115 -7.19 -17.79 -6.20
N PHE A 116 -7.77 -16.73 -5.63
CA PHE A 116 -7.01 -15.59 -5.13
C PHE A 116 -6.49 -15.89 -3.73
N GLU A 117 -5.17 -15.83 -3.56
CA GLU A 117 -4.52 -15.91 -2.26
C GLU A 117 -4.29 -14.51 -1.68
N PRO A 118 -5.01 -14.14 -0.61
CA PRO A 118 -4.85 -12.83 -0.01
C PRO A 118 -3.53 -12.73 0.77
N LEU A 119 -2.67 -11.81 0.36
CA LEU A 119 -1.56 -11.27 1.13
C LEU A 119 -2.08 -10.14 2.02
N TYR A 120 -2.34 -10.39 3.29
CA TYR A 120 -2.71 -9.36 4.27
C TYR A 120 -1.52 -8.50 4.69
N PHE A 121 -1.83 -7.28 5.15
CA PHE A 121 -0.93 -6.30 5.73
C PHE A 121 -0.24 -6.84 6.97
N LEU A 122 -0.95 -7.59 7.83
CA LEU A 122 -0.35 -8.27 8.97
C LEU A 122 0.14 -9.66 8.56
N LYS A 123 1.45 -9.91 8.73
CA LYS A 123 2.10 -11.16 8.33
C LYS A 123 1.56 -12.39 9.05
N GLU A 124 1.07 -12.23 10.27
CA GLU A 124 0.47 -13.32 11.05
C GLU A 124 -0.71 -13.98 10.32
N LYS A 125 -1.49 -13.20 9.55
CA LYS A 125 -2.62 -13.72 8.78
C LYS A 125 -2.20 -14.47 7.51
N ASN A 126 -0.98 -14.21 7.01
CA ASN A 126 -0.44 -14.86 5.82
C ASN A 126 0.15 -16.24 6.09
N THR A 127 0.54 -16.52 7.35
CA THR A 127 1.27 -17.74 7.71
C THR A 127 0.35 -18.97 7.85
N THR A 128 -0.96 -18.76 7.86
CA THR A 128 -1.97 -19.81 8.07
C THR A 128 -2.20 -20.75 6.87
N ALA A 129 -1.50 -20.55 5.74
CA ALA A 129 -1.78 -21.24 4.47
C ALA A 129 -0.81 -22.39 4.12
N SER A 130 0.19 -22.73 4.93
CA SER A 130 1.08 -23.87 4.66
C SER A 130 1.09 -24.87 5.84
N PRO A 131 0.72 -26.15 5.62
CA PRO A 131 1.04 -27.19 6.58
C PRO A 131 2.57 -27.31 6.66
N PRO A 132 3.17 -27.43 7.87
CA PRO A 132 4.57 -27.79 7.97
C PRO A 132 4.74 -29.18 7.34
N LEU A 133 5.54 -29.27 6.28
CA LEU A 133 5.99 -30.54 5.75
C LEU A 133 6.72 -31.30 6.87
N PRO A 134 6.47 -32.60 7.06
CA PRO A 134 7.23 -33.39 8.02
C PRO A 134 8.68 -33.47 7.55
N ASP A 135 9.59 -32.91 8.36
CA ASP A 135 11.03 -33.06 8.21
C ASP A 135 11.38 -34.54 8.03
N SER A 136 11.70 -34.92 6.80
CA SER A 136 12.23 -36.22 6.44
C SER A 136 13.55 -35.98 5.72
N ASN A 137 14.65 -35.96 6.47
CA ASN A 137 15.70 -36.97 6.31
C ASN A 137 16.87 -36.69 7.26
N SER A 138 16.86 -37.43 8.36
CA SER A 138 18.07 -38.02 8.92
C SER A 138 18.53 -39.15 7.99
N ASP A 139 19.63 -38.94 7.26
CA ASP A 139 20.38 -40.02 6.61
C ASP A 139 21.56 -40.39 7.49
N SER A 140 21.58 -41.62 8.02
CA SER A 140 22.71 -42.55 7.85
C SER A 140 22.43 -43.92 8.51
N ASP A 141 22.29 -44.92 7.63
CA ASP A 141 23.17 -46.09 7.51
C ASP A 141 22.61 -47.51 7.75
N SER A 142 22.78 -48.32 6.68
CA SER A 142 23.17 -49.73 6.64
C SER A 142 22.17 -50.89 6.82
N ALA A 143 21.90 -51.51 5.65
CA ALA A 143 22.05 -52.94 5.31
C ALA A 143 20.80 -53.86 5.20
N PRO A 144 20.83 -54.88 4.30
CA PRO A 144 19.65 -55.41 3.61
C PRO A 144 19.33 -56.89 3.90
N GLN A 145 18.10 -57.32 3.59
CA GLN A 145 17.59 -58.70 3.27
C GLN A 145 16.08 -58.76 3.61
N ASP A 146 15.15 -59.49 3.01
CA ASP A 146 15.08 -60.41 1.86
C ASP A 146 13.56 -60.73 1.59
N VAL A 147 13.26 -61.20 0.38
CA VAL A 147 12.04 -61.80 -0.25
C VAL A 147 10.68 -61.89 0.50
N GLY A 148 9.58 -61.55 -0.22
CA GLY A 148 8.31 -62.33 -0.15
C GLY A 148 6.99 -61.63 -0.49
N ASN A 149 6.51 -61.82 -1.73
CA ASN A 149 5.12 -61.78 -2.26
C ASN A 149 3.93 -61.41 -1.35
N THR A 150 3.04 -60.51 -1.80
CA THR A 150 1.71 -60.80 -2.43
C THR A 150 0.94 -59.51 -2.78
N SER A 151 0.20 -59.53 -3.89
CA SER A 151 -0.69 -58.46 -4.41
C SER A 151 -2.05 -58.37 -3.68
N PRO A 152 -3.09 -57.67 -4.22
CA PRO A 152 -3.55 -56.34 -3.81
C PRO A 152 -4.95 -56.37 -3.16
N THR A 153 -5.30 -55.40 -2.31
CA THR A 153 -6.70 -55.22 -1.90
C THR A 153 -7.04 -53.76 -1.66
N ASP A 154 -8.02 -53.31 -2.43
CA ASP A 154 -8.73 -52.04 -2.31
C ASP A 154 -9.35 -51.86 -0.92
N THR A 155 -9.27 -50.65 -0.37
CA THR A 155 -10.30 -50.12 0.54
C THR A 155 -10.23 -48.59 0.59
N GLU A 156 -11.06 -47.99 -0.26
CA GLU A 156 -11.96 -46.87 0.05
C GLU A 156 -11.44 -45.66 0.86
N SER A 157 -11.36 -44.55 0.13
CA SER A 157 -12.13 -43.33 0.42
C SER A 157 -11.93 -42.64 1.77
N LEU A 158 -10.98 -41.70 1.81
CA LEU A 158 -11.16 -40.42 2.48
C LEU A 158 -10.62 -39.29 1.58
N LEU A 159 -11.41 -38.95 0.55
CA LEU A 159 -11.31 -37.65 -0.11
C LEU A 159 -11.73 -36.60 0.93
N LEU A 160 -10.77 -36.06 1.68
CA LEU A 160 -10.96 -34.77 2.34
C LEU A 160 -11.19 -33.74 1.24
N ALA A 161 -12.44 -33.27 1.15
CA ALA A 161 -12.77 -32.09 0.37
C ALA A 161 -11.80 -30.97 0.77
N PRO A 162 -11.20 -30.23 -0.20
CA PRO A 162 -10.41 -29.07 0.15
C PRO A 162 -11.33 -28.13 0.93
N ALA A 163 -10.89 -27.71 2.12
CA ALA A 163 -11.63 -26.75 2.93
C ALA A 163 -11.83 -25.49 2.09
N THR A 164 -13.02 -25.33 1.52
CA THR A 164 -13.38 -24.18 0.69
C THR A 164 -13.48 -22.99 1.61
N THR A 165 -12.37 -22.28 1.81
CA THR A 165 -12.42 -20.94 2.38
C THR A 165 -13.36 -20.11 1.49
N PRO A 166 -14.32 -19.38 2.08
CA PRO A 166 -15.25 -18.59 1.28
C PRO A 166 -14.46 -17.56 0.46
N ARG A 167 -14.71 -17.50 -0.84
CA ARG A 167 -14.07 -16.53 -1.75
C ARG A 167 -14.53 -15.12 -1.34
N LEU A 168 -13.67 -14.36 -0.68
CA LEU A 168 -13.95 -12.95 -0.36
C LEU A 168 -14.02 -12.14 -1.66
N THR A 169 -14.93 -11.18 -1.72
CA THR A 169 -14.94 -10.20 -2.82
C THR A 169 -13.75 -9.24 -2.69
N PRO A 170 -13.28 -8.60 -3.78
CA PRO A 170 -12.20 -7.61 -3.71
C PRO A 170 -12.46 -6.50 -2.68
N SER A 171 -13.71 -6.09 -2.52
CA SER A 171 -14.10 -5.08 -1.53
C SER A 171 -13.99 -5.60 -0.10
N GLN A 172 -14.48 -6.81 0.19
CA GLN A 172 -14.43 -7.38 1.54
C GLN A 172 -13.01 -7.64 2.00
N TYR A 173 -12.16 -8.11 1.08
CA TYR A 173 -10.74 -8.28 1.34
C TYR A 173 -10.08 -6.94 1.68
N LEU A 174 -10.31 -5.90 0.87
CA LEU A 174 -9.78 -4.56 1.14
C LEU A 174 -10.26 -4.00 2.48
N GLU A 175 -11.52 -4.18 2.86
CA GLU A 175 -12.02 -3.74 4.18
C GLU A 175 -11.22 -4.38 5.32
N THR A 176 -11.01 -5.69 5.23
CA THR A 176 -10.31 -6.46 6.27
C THR A 176 -8.85 -6.03 6.35
N ASP A 177 -8.19 -5.91 5.19
CA ASP A 177 -6.77 -5.53 5.09
C ASP A 177 -6.53 -4.10 5.56
N TYR A 178 -7.42 -3.17 5.18
CA TYR A 178 -7.33 -1.78 5.60
C TYR A 178 -7.67 -1.60 7.09
N ALA A 179 -8.61 -2.37 7.64
CA ALA A 179 -8.91 -2.35 9.07
C ALA A 179 -7.69 -2.79 9.91
N ASP A 180 -6.94 -3.78 9.44
CA ASP A 180 -5.69 -4.20 10.06
C ASP A 180 -4.64 -3.08 10.04
N PHE A 181 -4.48 -2.40 8.91
CA PHE A 181 -3.62 -1.22 8.79
C PHE A 181 -4.01 -0.10 9.77
N LEU A 182 -5.31 0.19 9.88
CA LEU A 182 -5.81 1.20 10.83
C LEU A 182 -5.58 0.79 12.29
N SER A 183 -5.82 -0.47 12.62
CA SER A 183 -5.55 -1.03 13.95
C SER A 183 -4.07 -0.90 14.30
N PHE A 184 -3.18 -1.29 13.39
CA PHE A 184 -1.74 -1.20 13.58
C PHE A 184 -1.27 0.25 13.80
N THR A 185 -1.69 1.18 12.93
CA THR A 185 -1.30 2.60 13.03
C THR A 185 -1.86 3.30 14.27
N SER A 186 -2.94 2.78 14.86
CA SER A 186 -3.58 3.33 16.06
C SER A 186 -3.08 2.72 17.37
N SER A 187 -2.62 1.46 17.36
CA SER A 187 -2.39 0.67 18.57
C SER A 187 -0.97 0.75 19.15
N SER A 188 0.06 0.92 18.31
CA SER A 188 1.46 0.86 18.75
C SER A 188 2.14 2.22 18.61
N PRO A 189 2.11 3.09 19.63
CA PRO A 189 2.81 4.38 19.61
C PRO A 189 4.33 4.23 19.61
N ASP A 190 4.81 3.13 20.17
CA ASP A 190 6.22 2.75 20.33
C ASP A 190 6.36 1.23 20.28
N GLY A 191 7.59 0.77 20.08
CA GLY A 191 7.91 -0.65 20.01
C GLY A 191 8.94 -0.99 18.94
N PRO A 192 9.19 -2.30 18.70
CA PRO A 192 10.19 -2.73 17.75
C PRO A 192 9.85 -2.34 16.31
N TRP A 193 10.83 -2.46 15.44
CA TRP A 193 10.68 -2.22 14.00
C TRP A 193 9.54 -3.06 13.42
N PRO A 194 8.62 -2.46 12.66
CA PRO A 194 7.38 -3.13 12.27
C PRO A 194 7.60 -4.18 11.17
N TRP A 195 8.78 -4.23 10.55
CA TRP A 195 9.10 -5.08 9.40
C TRP A 195 8.83 -6.57 9.58
N HIS A 196 8.89 -7.08 10.81
CA HIS A 196 8.55 -8.47 11.11
C HIS A 196 7.05 -8.72 11.24
N THR A 197 6.29 -7.67 11.52
CA THR A 197 4.84 -7.70 11.74
C THR A 197 4.06 -7.36 10.48
N ILE A 198 4.54 -6.39 9.70
CA ILE A 198 3.83 -5.86 8.53
C ILE A 198 4.40 -6.38 7.20
N CYS A 199 3.53 -6.54 6.21
CA CYS A 199 3.83 -7.03 4.87
C CYS A 199 3.81 -5.86 3.87
N TRP A 200 4.99 -5.54 3.33
CA TRP A 200 5.15 -4.51 2.29
C TRP A 200 5.03 -5.07 0.88
N SER A 201 4.99 -6.40 0.76
CA SER A 201 4.84 -7.09 -0.51
C SER A 201 3.53 -6.69 -1.16
N SER A 202 3.62 -6.28 -2.41
CA SER A 202 2.47 -5.86 -3.20
C SER A 202 2.14 -6.90 -4.26
N TYR A 203 0.89 -6.93 -4.68
CA TYR A 203 0.50 -7.61 -5.90
C TYR A 203 1.08 -6.89 -7.11
N THR A 204 1.22 -7.61 -8.22
CA THR A 204 1.68 -7.09 -9.52
C THR A 204 0.51 -6.80 -10.46
N ASP A 205 -0.64 -6.44 -9.87
CA ASP A 205 -1.93 -6.21 -10.55
C ASP A 205 -2.02 -4.83 -11.24
N LEU A 206 -1.03 -3.97 -11.07
CA LEU A 206 -0.93 -2.65 -11.69
C LEU A 206 0.36 -2.55 -12.49
N SER A 207 0.37 -1.64 -13.48
CA SER A 207 1.58 -1.38 -14.24
C SER A 207 2.69 -0.80 -13.35
N PRO A 208 3.95 -1.23 -13.49
CA PRO A 208 5.07 -0.75 -12.67
C PRO A 208 5.38 0.75 -12.88
N THR A 209 4.98 1.32 -14.02
CA THR A 209 5.18 2.73 -14.37
C THR A 209 3.93 3.59 -14.14
N LEU A 210 2.89 3.03 -13.52
CA LEU A 210 1.67 3.74 -13.16
C LEU A 210 1.97 4.96 -12.26
N GLU A 211 1.41 6.11 -12.61
CA GLU A 211 1.48 7.31 -11.78
C GLU A 211 0.32 7.38 -10.79
N ILE A 212 0.65 7.51 -9.50
CA ILE A 212 -0.33 7.77 -8.44
C ILE A 212 -0.88 9.20 -8.60
N PRO A 213 -2.21 9.41 -8.58
CA PRO A 213 -2.79 10.74 -8.63
C PRO A 213 -2.26 11.66 -7.54
N HIS A 214 -1.86 12.88 -7.91
CA HIS A 214 -1.35 13.89 -6.97
C HIS A 214 -2.33 14.19 -5.83
N SER A 215 -3.63 14.13 -6.09
CA SER A 215 -4.68 14.32 -5.08
C SER A 215 -4.67 13.28 -3.95
N LEU A 216 -4.00 12.13 -4.14
CA LEU A 216 -3.81 11.12 -3.09
C LEU A 216 -2.50 11.31 -2.33
N LEU A 217 -1.55 12.06 -2.92
CA LEU A 217 -0.23 12.31 -2.35
C LEU A 217 -0.17 13.62 -1.55
N SER A 218 -1.11 14.54 -1.77
CA SER A 218 -1.20 15.83 -1.10
C SER A 218 -2.46 15.94 -0.23
N PRO A 219 -2.46 16.78 0.83
CA PRO A 219 -3.66 17.05 1.63
C PRO A 219 -4.80 17.65 0.78
N PRO A 220 -6.07 17.51 1.21
CA PRO A 220 -6.51 16.91 2.48
C PRO A 220 -6.55 15.36 2.45
N PHE A 221 -5.94 14.73 3.46
CA PHE A 221 -5.91 13.29 3.64
C PHE A 221 -7.20 12.76 4.28
N THR A 222 -8.26 12.69 3.48
CA THR A 222 -9.55 12.10 3.90
C THR A 222 -9.44 10.58 4.07
N PRO A 223 -10.28 9.94 4.93
CA PRO A 223 -10.28 8.48 5.10
C PRO A 223 -10.46 7.72 3.79
N SER A 224 -11.29 8.22 2.89
CA SER A 224 -11.51 7.63 1.56
C SER A 224 -10.27 7.75 0.67
N SER A 225 -9.56 8.89 0.69
CA SER A 225 -8.32 9.06 -0.07
C SER A 225 -7.18 8.16 0.44
N LEU A 226 -7.05 8.01 1.75
CA LEU A 226 -6.04 7.16 2.37
C LEU A 226 -6.29 5.68 2.04
N LYS A 227 -7.56 5.24 2.09
CA LYS A 227 -7.94 3.89 1.70
C LYS A 227 -7.69 3.62 0.22
N TYR A 228 -7.93 4.60 -0.64
CA TYR A 228 -7.62 4.48 -2.06
C TYR A 228 -6.11 4.39 -2.29
N LEU A 229 -5.32 5.26 -1.65
CA LEU A 229 -3.87 5.18 -1.71
C LEU A 229 -3.36 3.81 -1.22
N PHE A 230 -3.84 3.34 -0.07
CA PHE A 230 -3.52 2.01 0.45
C PHE A 230 -3.80 0.92 -0.58
N HIS A 231 -4.98 0.91 -1.21
CA HIS A 231 -5.31 -0.04 -2.26
C HIS A 231 -4.31 -0.01 -3.41
N LEU A 232 -3.98 1.17 -3.95
CA LEU A 232 -3.01 1.30 -5.04
C LEU A 232 -1.64 0.77 -4.65
N LEU A 233 -1.16 1.08 -3.43
CA LEU A 233 0.13 0.61 -2.93
C LEU A 233 0.15 -0.92 -2.73
N ARG A 234 -0.93 -1.51 -2.21
CA ARG A 234 -1.09 -2.97 -2.10
C ARG A 234 -1.01 -3.64 -3.47
N HIS A 235 -1.50 -2.99 -4.53
CA HIS A 235 -1.46 -3.54 -5.89
C HIS A 235 -0.25 -3.10 -6.72
N GLY A 236 0.79 -2.55 -6.08
CA GLY A 236 2.11 -2.36 -6.69
C GLY A 236 2.40 -0.96 -7.20
N ALA A 237 1.47 -0.01 -7.06
CA ALA A 237 1.73 1.38 -7.41
C ALA A 237 2.88 1.95 -6.55
N ARG A 238 3.79 2.69 -7.18
CA ARG A 238 4.93 3.35 -6.52
C ARG A 238 5.15 4.73 -7.11
N ILE A 239 5.84 5.59 -6.38
CA ILE A 239 6.27 6.90 -6.88
C ILE A 239 7.37 6.69 -7.92
N SER A 240 7.16 7.24 -9.12
CA SER A 240 8.24 7.43 -10.08
C SER A 240 8.98 8.74 -9.79
N TRP A 241 10.28 8.63 -9.53
CA TRP A 241 11.18 9.78 -9.32
C TRP A 241 11.80 10.30 -10.62
N LEU A 242 11.85 9.47 -11.67
CA LEU A 242 12.60 9.76 -12.90
C LEU A 242 11.74 10.46 -13.96
N SER A 243 10.43 10.19 -13.97
CA SER A 243 9.54 10.61 -15.06
C SER A 243 8.50 11.66 -14.66
N SER A 244 8.44 12.05 -13.38
CA SER A 244 7.30 12.79 -12.84
C SER A 244 7.67 13.70 -11.66
N THR A 245 6.88 14.75 -11.44
CA THR A 245 6.95 15.59 -10.22
C THR A 245 6.28 14.93 -9.01
N SER A 246 5.75 13.71 -9.18
CA SER A 246 5.07 12.95 -8.13
C SER A 246 5.91 12.76 -6.86
N GLY A 247 7.23 12.65 -6.99
CA GLY A 247 8.15 12.58 -5.84
C GLY A 247 8.17 13.85 -4.99
N GLU A 248 8.25 15.02 -5.62
CA GLU A 248 8.19 16.32 -4.93
C GLU A 248 6.82 16.54 -4.26
N VAL A 249 5.75 16.19 -4.97
CA VAL A 249 4.38 16.28 -4.43
C VAL A 249 4.22 15.37 -3.22
N ALA A 250 4.70 14.12 -3.29
CA ALA A 250 4.65 13.18 -2.17
C ALA A 250 5.50 13.65 -0.99
N LEU A 251 6.69 14.22 -1.23
CA LEU A 251 7.54 14.75 -0.17
C LEU A 251 6.89 15.97 0.51
N SER A 252 6.28 16.87 -0.26
CA SER A 252 5.48 17.97 0.27
C SER A 252 4.27 17.45 1.07
N GLY A 253 3.62 16.40 0.56
CA GLY A 253 2.54 15.69 1.25
C GLY A 253 2.97 15.07 2.57
N LEU A 254 4.15 14.46 2.62
CA LEU A 254 4.71 13.85 3.82
C LEU A 254 4.98 14.93 4.88
N ARG A 255 5.57 16.06 4.46
CA ARG A 255 5.77 17.22 5.35
C ARG A 255 4.45 17.75 5.89
N ALA A 256 3.41 17.82 5.08
CA ALA A 256 2.07 18.23 5.54
C ALA A 256 1.49 17.21 6.53
N ALA A 257 1.57 15.91 6.22
CA ALA A 257 1.11 14.84 7.10
C ALA A 257 1.81 14.86 8.47
N VAL A 258 3.11 15.14 8.51
CA VAL A 258 3.88 15.29 9.75
C VAL A 258 3.41 16.49 10.57
N LYS A 259 3.18 17.64 9.93
CA LYS A 259 2.67 18.84 10.61
C LYS A 259 1.28 18.64 11.20
N GLU A 260 0.46 17.82 10.55
CA GLU A 260 -0.90 17.46 10.97
C GLU A 260 -0.94 16.21 11.88
N CYS A 261 0.20 15.58 12.19
CA CYS A 261 0.28 14.31 12.92
C CYS A 261 -0.59 13.18 12.31
N ASN A 262 -0.78 13.18 10.99
CA ASN A 262 -1.54 12.16 10.29
C ASN A 262 -0.68 10.91 10.05
N ILE A 263 -0.69 10.01 11.04
CA ILE A 263 0.12 8.79 11.04
C ILE A 263 -0.21 7.90 9.85
N GLN A 264 -1.48 7.77 9.45
CA GLN A 264 -1.85 6.93 8.31
C GLN A 264 -1.23 7.47 7.01
N ALA A 265 -1.34 8.78 6.77
CA ALA A 265 -0.74 9.43 5.61
C ALA A 265 0.79 9.25 5.60
N VAL A 266 1.45 9.43 6.75
CA VAL A 266 2.89 9.20 6.90
C VAL A 266 3.27 7.78 6.47
N HIS A 267 2.60 6.75 7.01
CA HIS A 267 2.89 5.36 6.67
C HIS A 267 2.73 5.08 5.17
N LEU A 268 1.63 5.53 4.57
CA LEU A 268 1.36 5.30 3.15
C LEU A 268 2.34 6.05 2.24
N LEU A 269 2.72 7.28 2.59
CA LEU A 269 3.69 8.06 1.81
C LEU A 269 5.11 7.49 1.94
N VAL A 270 5.49 6.94 3.09
CA VAL A 270 6.77 6.23 3.20
C VAL A 270 6.73 4.94 2.36
N TRP A 271 5.64 4.18 2.43
CA TRP A 271 5.46 2.95 1.64
C TRP A 271 5.43 3.20 0.13
N SER A 272 4.92 4.35 -0.32
CA SER A 272 4.86 4.67 -1.75
C SER A 272 6.23 4.86 -2.41
N GLY A 273 7.31 4.94 -1.63
CA GLY A 273 8.69 5.01 -2.11
C GLY A 273 9.52 6.14 -1.53
N LEU A 274 9.07 6.81 -0.46
CA LEU A 274 9.83 7.88 0.20
C LEU A 274 10.85 7.37 1.23
N LEU A 275 10.92 6.06 1.48
CA LEU A 275 11.81 5.48 2.50
C LEU A 275 13.27 5.91 2.32
N GLU A 276 13.78 5.93 1.09
CA GLU A 276 15.17 6.31 0.79
C GLU A 276 15.44 7.82 0.96
N THR A 277 14.37 8.63 1.01
CA THR A 277 14.48 10.08 1.23
C THR A 277 14.46 10.47 2.71
N LEU A 278 14.31 9.49 3.61
CA LEU A 278 14.35 9.70 5.05
C LEU A 278 15.81 9.73 5.55
N ASP A 279 16.49 10.85 5.33
CA ASP A 279 17.83 11.11 5.83
C ASP A 279 17.84 11.85 7.19
N GLY A 280 19.03 12.03 7.78
CA GLY A 280 19.16 12.70 9.07
C GLY A 280 18.61 14.13 9.09
N GLU A 281 18.68 14.86 7.97
CA GLU A 281 18.13 16.22 7.86
C GLU A 281 16.60 16.19 7.89
N MET A 282 15.97 15.25 7.18
CA MET A 282 14.54 15.04 7.23
C MET A 282 14.08 14.62 8.63
N LEU A 283 14.85 13.80 9.35
CA LEU A 283 14.53 13.45 10.74
C LEU A 283 14.55 14.66 11.68
N ILE A 284 15.60 15.49 11.62
CA ILE A 284 15.69 16.73 12.38
C ILE A 284 14.50 17.64 12.06
N TRP A 285 14.16 17.76 10.77
CA TRP A 285 13.01 18.52 10.34
C TRP A 285 11.70 17.97 10.94
N VAL A 286 11.50 16.65 10.93
CA VAL A 286 10.34 15.97 11.52
C VAL A 286 10.26 16.24 13.03
N LEU A 287 11.37 16.13 13.76
CA LEU A 287 11.45 16.41 15.20
C LEU A 287 10.94 17.81 15.53
N ARG A 288 11.38 18.83 14.76
CA ARG A 288 10.98 20.22 14.98
C ARG A 288 9.56 20.55 14.52
N ASN A 289 9.04 19.88 13.49
CA ASN A 289 7.81 20.32 12.79
C ASN A 289 6.57 19.46 13.05
N ALA A 290 6.71 18.29 13.69
CA ALA A 290 5.58 17.45 14.03
C ALA A 290 4.57 18.20 14.94
N GLY A 291 3.30 18.22 14.55
CA GLY A 291 2.22 18.85 15.33
C GLY A 291 2.22 20.40 15.37
N VAL A 292 3.06 21.07 14.58
CA VAL A 292 3.16 22.54 14.55
C VAL A 292 2.05 23.20 13.71
N GLY A 293 1.35 22.44 12.85
CA GLY A 293 0.37 22.96 11.88
C GLY A 293 -1.11 22.91 12.28
N GLY A 294 -1.45 22.41 13.47
CA GLY A 294 -2.83 22.18 13.91
C GLY A 294 -3.55 23.43 14.42
N GLY A 295 -3.88 24.37 13.52
CA GLY A 295 -4.80 25.46 13.82
C GLY A 295 -6.26 25.02 13.66
N ARG A 296 -6.82 24.28 14.61
CA ARG A 296 -8.27 24.08 14.69
C ARG A 296 -8.72 23.80 16.12
N GLY A 297 -9.50 24.74 16.67
CA GLY A 297 -10.36 24.54 17.82
C GLY A 297 -9.63 24.70 19.14
N GLU A 298 -9.79 25.86 19.74
CA GLU A 298 -9.71 25.97 21.19
C GLU A 298 -10.73 25.01 21.82
N GLU A 299 -10.35 24.46 22.97
CA GLU A 299 -11.14 23.68 23.93
C GLU A 299 -11.06 22.14 23.81
N GLU A 300 -10.57 21.56 24.92
CA GLU A 300 -10.49 20.14 25.32
C GLU A 300 -9.28 19.30 24.85
N GLY A 301 -8.22 19.27 25.69
CA GLY A 301 -7.28 18.14 25.74
C GLY A 301 -5.78 18.48 25.80
N LYS A 302 -5.30 19.06 26.91
CA LYS A 302 -3.87 19.44 27.10
C LYS A 302 -2.83 18.30 27.07
N ASN A 303 -3.21 17.04 26.84
CA ASN A 303 -2.25 15.93 26.68
C ASN A 303 -2.28 15.28 25.28
N LEU A 304 -3.20 15.64 24.39
CA LEU A 304 -3.33 15.00 23.08
C LEU A 304 -2.20 15.43 22.11
N LYS A 305 -1.74 16.68 22.20
CA LYS A 305 -0.78 17.24 21.23
C LYS A 305 0.61 16.62 21.35
N VAL A 306 1.12 16.43 22.57
CA VAL A 306 2.43 15.80 22.83
C VAL A 306 2.38 14.31 22.47
N ASP A 307 1.28 13.62 22.81
CA ASP A 307 1.06 12.21 22.47
C ASP A 307 1.08 11.97 20.96
N GLU A 308 0.32 12.75 20.20
CA GLU A 308 0.24 12.61 18.73
C GLU A 308 1.56 12.97 18.05
N ARG A 309 2.26 14.00 18.55
CA ARG A 309 3.60 14.38 18.08
C ARG A 309 4.59 13.25 18.32
N PHE A 310 4.64 12.74 19.56
CA PHE A 310 5.49 11.61 19.94
C PHE A 310 5.21 10.40 19.05
N ARG A 311 3.94 10.01 18.90
CA ARG A 311 3.54 8.90 18.03
C ARG A 311 4.01 9.10 16.60
N THR A 312 3.75 10.25 16.00
CA THR A 312 4.11 10.53 14.60
C THR A 312 5.62 10.41 14.36
N VAL A 313 6.41 11.07 15.20
CA VAL A 313 7.88 11.00 15.10
C VAL A 313 8.37 9.58 15.29
N ASN A 314 7.82 8.87 16.27
CA ASN A 314 8.26 7.53 16.58
C ASN A 314 7.88 6.51 15.49
N GLN A 315 6.74 6.68 14.84
CA GLN A 315 6.41 5.90 13.64
C GLN A 315 7.41 6.15 12.51
N ILE A 316 7.81 7.41 12.27
CA ILE A 316 8.81 7.73 11.24
C ILE A 316 10.17 7.11 11.59
N LEU A 317 10.58 7.21 12.85
CA LEU A 317 11.79 6.54 13.34
C LEU A 317 11.73 5.05 13.01
N ARG A 318 10.67 4.35 13.44
CA ARG A 318 10.42 2.93 13.22
C ARG A 318 10.35 2.52 11.74
N LEU A 319 9.97 3.42 10.86
CA LEU A 319 9.94 3.18 9.42
C LEU A 319 11.31 3.43 8.77
N GLY A 320 11.90 4.61 8.93
CA GLY A 320 13.06 5.03 8.14
C GLY A 320 14.42 4.69 8.73
N TYR A 321 14.53 4.56 10.06
CA TYR A 321 15.80 4.71 10.76
C TYR A 321 16.18 3.46 11.55
N THR A 322 16.09 2.30 10.88
CA THR A 322 16.42 0.99 11.48
C THR A 322 17.87 0.91 11.98
N VAL A 323 18.78 1.59 11.27
CA VAL A 323 20.18 1.75 11.62
C VAL A 323 20.54 3.23 11.54
N LEU A 324 20.77 3.85 12.70
CA LEU A 324 21.33 5.21 12.78
C LEU A 324 22.85 5.13 12.74
N GLY A 325 23.45 5.70 11.71
CA GLY A 325 24.90 5.85 11.62
C GLY A 325 25.43 6.80 12.72
N VAL A 326 26.75 6.79 12.92
CA VAL A 326 27.41 7.59 13.96
C VAL A 326 27.16 9.09 13.74
N LYS A 327 27.16 9.52 12.48
CA LYS A 327 26.92 10.92 12.12
C LYS A 327 25.47 11.33 12.42
N GLU A 328 24.51 10.54 11.96
CA GLU A 328 23.08 10.80 12.17
C GLU A 328 22.76 10.82 13.67
N ARG A 329 23.31 9.87 14.43
CA ARG A 329 23.17 9.82 15.89
C ARG A 329 23.64 11.12 16.55
N GLY A 330 24.88 11.55 16.26
CA GLY A 330 25.42 12.76 16.85
C GLY A 330 24.61 14.01 16.49
N MET A 331 24.11 14.10 15.26
CA MET A 331 23.24 15.20 14.84
C MET A 331 21.91 15.19 15.62
N ILE A 332 21.30 14.02 15.81
CA ILE A 332 20.04 13.89 16.57
C ILE A 332 20.26 14.19 18.06
N GLU A 333 21.38 13.75 18.65
CA GLU A 333 21.72 14.02 20.05
C GLU A 333 21.86 15.53 20.33
N ILE A 334 22.59 16.23 19.45
CA ILE A 334 22.74 17.69 19.52
C ILE A 334 21.37 18.35 19.38
N GLU A 335 20.61 17.97 18.37
CA GLU A 335 19.32 18.56 18.08
C GLU A 335 18.30 18.36 19.22
N LEU A 336 18.22 17.16 19.79
CA LEU A 336 17.34 16.89 20.94
C LEU A 336 17.77 17.69 22.19
N SER A 337 19.08 17.87 22.40
CA SER A 337 19.61 18.68 23.49
C SER A 337 19.25 20.16 23.29
N ASP A 338 19.43 20.68 22.08
CA ASP A 338 19.09 22.06 21.72
C ASP A 338 17.58 22.29 21.89
N MET A 339 16.74 21.38 21.39
CA MET A 339 15.28 21.46 21.56
C MET A 339 14.85 21.47 23.03
N ARG A 340 15.49 20.67 23.89
CA ARG A 340 15.20 20.67 25.33
C ARG A 340 15.62 21.98 25.96
N ASP A 341 16.83 22.46 25.66
CA ASP A 341 17.37 23.69 26.25
C ASP A 341 16.54 24.90 25.81
N GLU A 342 16.12 24.96 24.54
CA GLU A 342 15.16 25.94 24.01
C GLU A 342 13.84 25.89 24.79
N ALA A 343 13.28 24.70 25.02
CA ALA A 343 12.03 24.51 25.76
C ALA A 343 12.14 24.93 27.24
N LEU A 344 13.25 24.56 27.92
CA LEU A 344 13.54 24.98 29.29
C LEU A 344 13.67 26.50 29.42
N MET A 345 14.37 27.14 28.47
CA MET A 345 14.53 28.59 28.43
C MET A 345 13.21 29.31 28.15
N ALA A 346 12.31 28.70 27.39
CA ALA A 346 10.97 29.22 27.10
C ALA A 346 9.93 28.93 28.19
N GLY A 347 10.23 28.01 29.13
CA GLY A 347 9.24 27.49 30.09
C GLY A 347 8.17 26.62 29.43
N ASP A 348 8.49 25.94 28.33
CA ASP A 348 7.61 25.03 27.60
C ASP A 348 7.71 23.60 28.13
N ASP A 349 6.94 23.29 29.18
CA ASP A 349 6.89 21.96 29.80
C ASP A 349 6.48 20.86 28.80
N GLU A 350 5.63 21.17 27.81
CA GLU A 350 5.21 20.22 26.76
C GLU A 350 6.38 19.85 25.83
N GLY A 351 7.21 20.84 25.48
CA GLY A 351 8.42 20.65 24.70
C GLY A 351 9.45 19.78 25.43
N VAL A 352 9.66 20.03 26.73
CA VAL A 352 10.57 19.22 27.57
C VAL A 352 10.07 17.79 27.68
N GLU A 353 8.77 17.59 27.94
CA GLU A 353 8.16 16.27 28.03
C GLU A 353 8.22 15.50 26.71
N PHE A 354 8.02 16.19 25.58
CA PHE A 354 8.18 15.60 24.25
C PHE A 354 9.60 15.04 24.04
N VAL A 355 10.63 15.84 24.32
CA VAL A 355 12.03 15.40 24.17
C VAL A 355 12.32 14.22 25.10
N ARG A 356 11.89 14.31 26.36
CA ARG A 356 12.07 13.25 27.37
C ARG A 356 11.51 11.92 26.86
N ARG A 357 10.29 11.92 26.31
CA ARG A 357 9.65 10.71 25.78
C ARG A 357 10.35 10.15 24.56
N ILE A 358 10.84 10.99 23.65
CA ILE A 358 11.60 10.55 22.48
C ILE A 358 12.90 9.84 22.92
N VAL A 359 13.64 10.42 23.87
CA VAL A 359 14.88 9.83 24.39
C VAL A 359 14.63 8.51 25.13
N GLU A 360 13.55 8.43 25.91
CA GLU A 360 13.16 7.23 26.66
C GLU A 360 12.48 6.15 25.80
N SER A 361 12.11 6.45 24.54
CA SER A 361 11.37 5.54 23.66
C SER A 361 12.11 4.22 23.44
N GLU A 362 11.36 3.12 23.35
CA GLU A 362 11.92 1.80 23.05
C GLU A 362 12.63 1.79 21.70
N THR A 363 12.16 2.60 20.75
CA THR A 363 12.73 2.77 19.42
C THR A 363 14.17 3.32 19.47
N LEU A 364 14.47 4.24 20.39
CA LEU A 364 15.78 4.89 20.53
C LEU A 364 16.58 4.43 21.75
N ARG A 365 15.99 3.62 22.63
CA ARG A 365 16.60 3.18 23.89
C ARG A 365 17.97 2.54 23.67
N GLY A 366 18.99 3.08 24.33
CA GLY A 366 20.37 2.60 24.24
C GLY A 366 21.08 2.91 22.91
N ARG A 367 20.46 3.70 22.03
CA ARG A 367 21.01 4.11 20.74
C ARG A 367 21.44 5.58 20.72
N ILE A 368 20.91 6.38 21.63
CA ILE A 368 21.15 7.83 21.73
C ILE A 368 21.48 8.12 23.20
N ASP A 369 22.49 8.95 23.44
CA ASP A 369 22.87 9.44 24.78
C ASP A 369 22.59 10.93 24.90
N VAL A 370 21.33 11.28 25.15
CA VAL A 370 20.95 12.64 25.58
C VAL A 370 20.89 12.64 27.10
N ARG A 371 21.73 13.45 27.74
CA ARG A 371 21.62 13.70 29.19
C ARG A 371 20.26 14.34 29.43
N LEU A 372 19.34 13.65 30.10
CA LEU A 372 18.02 14.19 30.45
C LEU A 372 18.14 15.30 31.48
#